data_AF-A0A7X5BUN7-F1
#
_entry.id   AF-A0A7X5BUN7-F1
#
_cell.length_a   1.000
_cell.length_b   1.000
_cell.length_c   1.000
_cell.angle_alpha   90.00
_cell.angle_beta   90.00
_cell.angle_gamma   90.00
#
_symmetry.space_group_name_H-M   'P 1'
#
loop_
_entity.id
_entity.type
_entity.pdbx_description
1 polymer ?
#
loop_
_entity_poly.entity_id
_entity_poly.type
_entity_poly.pdbx_seq_one_letter_code
_entity_poly.pdbx_strand_id
1 'polypeptide(L)'
;MNLPASDAARLPHVQLMGRDPVAHGNSVVGYPLVGALQHPQDPDTYENVRIHSIQAEGTELTVNYCRESSDCLDTSQLRPLRGDDLRRLKLMTTLRGDDREARREVIFEVAVRPRPEASTRFHKYDILYREPTPGRPWVNHCDPRGAEAPGRDATAFLPGLRINSVNAAVEHVPAWTTLGCESGAIVTCLDWGYAPWNPDTGVYNGLHGHVFGACLQAKRAAYFVGHGDLTSYTRNGTRIDKRDEFGLGRSANNQIAELRALEALWSPQGAVCLNVENRRVPGITLPDGVHGVPPCDKPPTWTPTGKLATGPLTPAPD
;
A
#
# COMPACT_ATOMS: atom_id res chain seq x y z
N MET A 1 14.00 15.44 19.65
CA MET A 1 13.81 15.85 21.05
C MET A 1 13.11 14.69 21.74
N ASN A 2 13.86 13.92 22.53
CA ASN A 2 13.34 12.72 23.19
C ASN A 2 12.75 13.14 24.54
N LEU A 3 11.45 12.98 24.68
CA LEU A 3 10.75 13.00 25.97
C LEU A 3 10.58 11.54 26.42
N PRO A 4 10.90 11.21 27.69
CA PRO A 4 10.64 9.88 28.20
C PRO A 4 9.13 9.62 28.24
N ALA A 5 8.72 8.44 27.77
CA ALA A 5 7.35 7.99 27.89
C ALA A 5 7.04 7.82 29.38
N SER A 6 6.02 8.53 29.88
CA SER A 6 5.50 8.28 31.22
C SER A 6 4.97 6.85 31.31
N ASP A 7 5.36 6.13 32.37
CA ASP A 7 4.95 4.78 32.78
C ASP A 7 3.45 4.61 33.12
N ALA A 8 2.56 5.37 32.49
CA ALA A 8 1.15 5.00 32.42
C ALA A 8 0.97 4.20 31.13
N ALA A 9 0.93 2.87 31.22
CA ALA A 9 0.74 1.99 30.08
C ALA A 9 -0.48 2.46 29.27
N ARG A 10 -0.23 3.12 28.13
CA ARG A 10 -1.31 3.51 27.23
C ARG A 10 -1.94 2.23 26.73
N LEU A 11 -3.25 2.11 26.91
CA LEU A 11 -4.03 0.99 26.38
C LEU A 11 -3.71 0.83 24.88
N PRO A 12 -3.49 -0.40 24.40
CA PRO A 12 -3.26 -0.64 22.99
C PRO A 12 -4.47 -0.12 22.20
N HIS A 13 -4.17 0.60 21.14
CA HIS A 13 -5.15 1.17 20.23
C HIS A 13 -4.57 1.25 18.83
N VAL A 14 -5.43 1.03 17.84
CA VAL A 14 -5.06 1.15 16.43
C VAL A 14 -5.45 2.53 15.93
N GLN A 15 -4.60 3.11 15.09
CA GLN A 15 -4.84 4.41 14.47
C GLN A 15 -4.85 4.27 12.95
N LEU A 16 -5.82 4.91 12.30
CA LEU A 16 -5.76 5.19 10.88
C LEU A 16 -4.84 6.39 10.66
N MET A 17 -3.74 6.19 9.95
CA MET A 17 -2.79 7.25 9.65
C MET A 17 -3.19 7.94 8.34
N GLY A 18 -3.27 9.28 8.36
CA GLY A 18 -3.63 10.07 7.19
C GLY A 18 -2.95 11.43 7.19
N ARG A 19 -2.98 12.12 6.04
CA ARG A 19 -2.50 13.50 5.95
C ARG A 19 -3.30 14.37 6.93
N ASP A 20 -2.61 15.25 7.64
CA ASP A 20 -3.27 16.29 8.43
C ASP A 20 -3.86 17.33 7.48
N PRO A 21 -5.19 17.49 7.43
CA PRO A 21 -5.82 18.46 6.54
C PRO A 21 -5.58 19.91 6.98
N VAL A 22 -5.18 20.13 8.24
CA VAL A 22 -5.03 21.47 8.84
C VAL A 22 -3.56 21.91 8.92
N ALA A 23 -2.61 20.98 8.83
CA ALA A 23 -1.19 21.31 8.87
C ALA A 23 -0.65 21.71 7.48
N HIS A 24 0.19 22.74 7.44
CA HIS A 24 0.98 23.04 6.25
C HIS A 24 2.06 21.96 6.06
N GLY A 25 2.17 21.43 4.83
CA GLY A 25 3.15 20.41 4.44
C GLY A 25 2.60 18.98 4.40
N ASN A 26 3.48 17.99 4.62
CA ASN A 26 3.20 16.55 4.55
C ASN A 26 3.06 15.91 5.95
N SER A 27 2.50 16.66 6.92
CA SER A 27 2.26 16.11 8.26
C SER A 27 1.25 14.97 8.20
N VAL A 28 1.47 13.92 9.00
CA VAL A 28 0.59 12.77 9.13
C VAL A 28 0.08 12.73 10.57
N VAL A 29 -1.22 12.53 10.73
CA VAL A 29 -1.89 12.38 12.02
C VAL A 29 -2.56 11.02 12.12
N GLY A 30 -2.65 10.50 13.35
CA GLY A 30 -3.33 9.25 13.65
C GLY A 30 -4.74 9.51 14.17
N TYR A 31 -5.71 8.84 13.58
CA TYR A 31 -7.11 8.86 14.01
C TYR A 31 -7.44 7.53 14.70
N PRO A 32 -7.81 7.52 15.99
CA PRO A 32 -8.14 6.30 16.70
C PRO A 32 -9.25 5.52 15.99
N LEU A 33 -9.12 4.20 15.97
CA LEU A 33 -10.16 3.28 15.52
C LEU A 33 -10.81 2.62 16.72
N VAL A 34 -12.14 2.70 16.76
CA VAL A 34 -12.97 1.91 17.68
C VAL A 34 -13.75 0.87 16.89
N GLY A 35 -14.12 -0.25 17.52
CA GLY A 35 -14.82 -1.34 16.85
C GLY A 35 -16.26 -1.48 17.34
N ALA A 36 -17.13 -1.91 16.45
CA ALA A 36 -18.47 -2.40 16.75
C ALA A 36 -18.67 -3.75 16.05
N LEU A 37 -18.90 -4.81 16.81
CA LEU A 37 -19.03 -6.17 16.31
C LEU A 37 -20.51 -6.58 16.29
N GLN A 38 -20.99 -7.01 15.12
CA GLN A 38 -22.35 -7.48 14.94
C GLN A 38 -22.57 -8.84 15.62
N HIS A 39 -23.69 -9.01 16.31
CA HIS A 39 -24.04 -10.29 16.91
C HIS A 39 -24.32 -11.36 15.82
N PRO A 40 -23.78 -12.59 15.92
CA PRO A 40 -23.97 -13.60 14.87
C PRO A 40 -25.43 -14.02 14.66
N GLN A 41 -26.23 -13.94 15.72
CA GLN A 41 -27.62 -14.41 15.75
C GLN A 41 -28.64 -13.27 15.67
N ASP A 42 -28.17 -12.02 15.76
CA ASP A 42 -28.99 -10.82 15.72
C ASP A 42 -28.25 -9.73 14.93
N PRO A 43 -28.51 -9.64 13.61
CA PRO A 43 -27.83 -8.71 12.72
C PRO A 43 -28.07 -7.23 13.05
N ASP A 44 -29.13 -6.90 13.79
CA ASP A 44 -29.47 -5.51 14.10
C ASP A 44 -28.74 -5.02 15.36
N THR A 45 -28.12 -5.94 16.11
CA THR A 45 -27.43 -5.64 17.36
C THR A 45 -25.90 -5.65 17.18
N TYR A 46 -25.25 -4.63 17.74
CA TYR A 46 -23.79 -4.48 17.76
C TYR A 46 -23.29 -4.36 19.20
N GLU A 47 -22.15 -4.98 19.50
CA GLU A 47 -21.39 -4.76 20.73
C GLU A 47 -20.16 -3.89 20.44
N ASN A 48 -19.88 -2.91 21.30
CA ASN A 48 -18.64 -2.15 21.21
C ASN A 48 -17.45 -3.04 21.61
N VAL A 49 -16.37 -2.91 20.86
CA VAL A 49 -15.12 -3.65 21.08
C VAL A 49 -13.92 -2.72 20.96
N ARG A 50 -12.85 -3.05 21.68
CA ARG A 50 -11.58 -2.34 21.54
C ARG A 50 -10.70 -3.11 20.55
N ILE A 51 -10.22 -2.40 19.54
CA ILE A 51 -9.30 -2.96 18.55
C ILE A 51 -7.88 -2.88 19.14
N HIS A 52 -7.30 -4.05 19.36
CA HIS A 52 -5.95 -4.19 19.91
C HIS A 52 -4.89 -4.04 18.81
N SER A 53 -5.03 -4.82 17.73
CA SER A 53 -4.08 -4.82 16.62
C SER A 53 -4.75 -5.21 15.31
N ILE A 54 -4.22 -4.67 14.22
CA ILE A 54 -4.52 -5.11 12.86
C ILE A 54 -3.22 -5.70 12.31
N GLN A 55 -3.23 -7.01 12.09
CA GLN A 55 -2.08 -7.78 11.63
C GLN A 55 -2.42 -8.43 10.30
N ALA A 56 -1.39 -8.89 9.59
CA ALA A 56 -1.60 -9.79 8.48
C ALA A 56 -0.48 -10.83 8.40
N GLU A 57 -0.83 -12.03 7.93
CA GLU A 57 0.13 -13.06 7.51
C GLU A 57 0.19 -13.04 5.98
N GLY A 58 1.34 -12.61 5.44
CA GLY A 58 1.42 -12.18 4.04
C GLY A 58 0.46 -11.01 3.79
N THR A 59 -0.69 -11.30 3.19
CA THR A 59 -1.76 -10.30 2.93
C THR A 59 -3.09 -10.67 3.59
N GLU A 60 -3.18 -11.80 4.30
CA GLU A 60 -4.39 -12.21 5.01
C GLU A 60 -4.55 -11.40 6.30
N LEU A 61 -5.61 -10.60 6.37
CA LEU A 61 -5.91 -9.72 7.49
C LEU A 61 -6.46 -10.49 8.70
N THR A 62 -5.88 -10.21 9.87
CA THR A 62 -6.46 -10.55 11.17
C THR A 62 -6.64 -9.28 12.01
N VAL A 63 -7.85 -9.06 12.51
CA VAL A 63 -8.14 -8.00 13.48
C VAL A 63 -8.28 -8.63 14.85
N ASN A 64 -7.38 -8.30 15.77
CA ASN A 64 -7.46 -8.74 17.15
C ASN A 64 -8.22 -7.69 17.96
N TYR A 65 -9.24 -8.14 18.69
CA TYR A 65 -10.06 -7.29 19.52
C TYR A 65 -10.28 -7.91 20.89
N CYS A 66 -10.74 -7.09 21.82
CA CYS A 66 -11.19 -7.51 23.15
C CYS A 66 -12.53 -6.82 23.46
N ARG A 67 -13.22 -7.31 24.49
CA ARG A 67 -14.46 -6.67 24.98
C ARG A 67 -14.15 -5.25 25.45
N GLU A 68 -15.08 -4.32 25.26
CA GLU A 68 -14.91 -2.92 25.69
C GLU A 68 -14.55 -2.79 27.18
N SER A 69 -15.10 -3.66 28.03
CA SER A 69 -14.87 -3.67 29.48
C SER A 69 -13.49 -4.20 29.90
N SER A 70 -12.67 -4.71 28.98
CA SER A 70 -11.34 -5.26 29.26
C SER A 70 -10.26 -4.19 29.06
N ASP A 71 -9.16 -4.31 29.81
CA ASP A 71 -7.97 -3.47 29.64
C ASP A 71 -7.17 -3.83 28.37
N CYS A 72 -7.45 -4.98 27.78
CA CYS A 72 -6.86 -5.44 26.51
C CYS A 72 -5.34 -5.59 26.58
N LEU A 73 -4.77 -5.78 27.77
CA LEU A 73 -3.33 -5.89 27.97
C LEU A 73 -2.85 -7.35 27.91
N ASP A 74 -3.68 -8.27 28.37
CA ASP A 74 -3.39 -9.71 28.34
C ASP A 74 -3.78 -10.32 26.99
N THR A 75 -2.81 -10.97 26.33
CA THR A 75 -3.02 -11.64 25.04
C THR A 75 -4.05 -12.75 25.10
N SER A 76 -4.29 -13.34 26.28
CA SER A 76 -5.33 -14.36 26.49
C SER A 76 -6.76 -13.80 26.31
N GLN A 77 -6.94 -12.49 26.43
CA GLN A 77 -8.22 -11.80 26.25
C GLN A 77 -8.52 -11.49 24.78
N LEU A 78 -7.53 -11.63 23.90
CA LEU A 78 -7.64 -11.28 22.49
C LEU A 78 -8.46 -12.31 21.73
N ARG A 79 -9.37 -11.81 20.90
CA ARG A 79 -10.18 -12.58 19.98
C ARG A 79 -9.80 -12.20 18.55
N PRO A 80 -9.37 -13.15 17.72
CA PRO A 80 -9.06 -12.87 16.33
C PRO A 80 -10.34 -12.83 15.48
N LEU A 81 -10.43 -11.88 14.54
CA LEU A 81 -11.37 -11.87 13.41
C LEU A 81 -10.61 -11.95 12.10
N ARG A 82 -11.03 -12.86 11.22
CA ARG A 82 -10.40 -13.13 9.93
C ARG A 82 -11.44 -13.69 8.96
N GLY A 83 -11.10 -13.73 7.68
CA GLY A 83 -12.00 -14.25 6.65
C GLY A 83 -13.37 -13.57 6.69
N ASP A 84 -14.44 -14.31 6.41
CA ASP A 84 -15.80 -13.76 6.34
C ASP A 84 -16.32 -13.19 7.67
N ASP A 85 -15.74 -13.55 8.82
CA ASP A 85 -16.09 -12.94 10.11
C ASP A 85 -15.77 -11.45 10.17
N LEU A 86 -14.83 -10.96 9.34
CA LEU A 86 -14.52 -9.54 9.23
C LEU A 86 -15.74 -8.71 8.79
N ARG A 87 -16.70 -9.31 8.08
CA ARG A 87 -17.93 -8.61 7.65
C ARG A 87 -18.80 -8.16 8.83
N ARG A 88 -18.67 -8.81 9.98
CA ARG A 88 -19.39 -8.47 11.21
C ARG A 88 -18.80 -7.25 11.91
N LEU A 89 -17.56 -6.88 11.59
CA LEU A 89 -16.86 -5.77 12.22
C LEU A 89 -17.11 -4.48 11.44
N LYS A 90 -17.58 -3.46 12.16
CA LYS A 90 -17.48 -2.06 11.75
C LYS A 90 -16.37 -1.41 12.57
N LEU A 91 -15.53 -0.65 11.89
CA LEU A 91 -14.60 0.27 12.52
C LEU A 91 -15.21 1.67 12.47
N MET A 92 -15.01 2.46 13.52
CA MET A 92 -15.43 3.87 13.54
C MET A 92 -14.21 4.74 13.81
N THR A 93 -14.16 5.87 13.12
CA THR A 93 -13.11 6.87 13.33
C THR A 93 -13.67 8.27 13.13
N THR A 94 -13.11 9.23 13.85
CA THR A 94 -13.48 10.64 13.72
C THR A 94 -12.37 11.34 12.94
N LEU A 95 -12.68 11.78 11.73
CA LEU A 95 -11.78 12.56 10.90
C LEU A 95 -12.05 14.05 11.07
N ARG A 96 -11.00 14.86 10.97
CA ARG A 96 -11.13 16.32 10.94
C ARG A 96 -11.27 16.77 9.49
N GLY A 97 -12.34 17.45 9.17
CA GLY A 97 -12.54 18.14 7.89
C GLY A 97 -12.03 19.58 7.95
N ASP A 98 -11.55 20.06 6.82
CA ASP A 98 -11.27 21.48 6.57
C ASP A 98 -12.32 22.01 5.59
N ASP A 99 -13.45 22.46 6.15
CA ASP A 99 -14.29 23.42 5.43
C ASP A 99 -13.74 24.79 5.82
N ARG A 100 -13.29 25.59 4.84
CA ARG A 100 -12.54 26.85 4.97
C ARG A 100 -13.12 27.92 5.93
N GLU A 101 -14.26 27.64 6.58
CA GLU A 101 -14.95 28.48 7.56
C GLU A 101 -15.20 27.78 8.92
N ALA A 102 -15.13 26.45 9.04
CA ALA A 102 -15.31 25.73 10.30
C ALA A 102 -14.60 24.36 10.33
N ARG A 103 -13.85 24.10 11.41
CA ARG A 103 -13.31 22.77 11.71
C ARG A 103 -14.47 21.83 12.02
N ARG A 104 -14.77 20.89 11.12
CA ARG A 104 -15.83 19.90 11.32
C ARG A 104 -15.22 18.54 11.63
N GLU A 105 -15.58 17.96 12.76
CA GLU A 105 -15.27 16.55 13.04
C GLU A 105 -16.38 15.68 12.45
N VAL A 106 -16.00 14.69 11.64
CA VAL A 106 -16.92 13.78 10.94
C VAL A 106 -16.61 12.35 11.34
N ILE A 107 -17.62 11.65 11.84
CA ILE A 107 -17.52 10.22 12.16
C ILE A 107 -17.71 9.44 10.87
N PHE A 108 -16.82 8.48 10.61
CA PHE A 108 -16.93 7.52 9.54
C PHE A 108 -17.11 6.12 10.09
N GLU A 109 -18.05 5.38 9.51
CA GLU A 109 -18.08 3.92 9.57
C GLU A 109 -17.18 3.38 8.47
N VAL A 110 -16.35 2.40 8.82
CA VAL A 110 -15.47 1.67 7.90
C VAL A 110 -15.79 0.19 8.00
N ALA A 111 -16.00 -0.46 6.87
CA ALA A 111 -16.24 -1.89 6.78
C ALA A 111 -15.13 -2.55 5.95
N VAL A 112 -14.69 -3.72 6.40
CA VAL A 112 -13.71 -4.55 5.70
C VAL A 112 -14.42 -5.82 5.24
N ARG A 113 -14.52 -6.03 3.94
CA ARG A 113 -15.20 -7.20 3.37
C ARG A 113 -14.19 -8.00 2.56
N PRO A 114 -13.89 -9.26 2.91
CA PRO A 114 -13.11 -10.13 2.04
C PRO A 114 -13.82 -10.27 0.69
N ARG A 115 -13.05 -10.35 -0.39
CA ARG A 115 -13.58 -10.73 -1.70
C ARG A 115 -13.28 -12.20 -1.95
N PRO A 116 -14.28 -13.01 -2.36
CA PRO A 116 -14.07 -14.42 -2.68
C PRO A 116 -13.30 -14.61 -4.00
N GLU A 117 -13.19 -13.56 -4.83
CA GLU A 117 -12.46 -13.61 -6.09
C GLU A 117 -10.99 -14.02 -5.85
N ALA A 118 -10.62 -15.14 -6.48
CA ALA A 118 -9.32 -15.76 -6.30
C ALA A 118 -8.21 -14.90 -6.94
N SER A 119 -7.51 -14.13 -6.12
CA SER A 119 -6.08 -13.92 -6.36
C SER A 119 -5.33 -15.03 -5.64
N THR A 120 -4.55 -15.81 -6.37
CA THR A 120 -3.62 -16.78 -5.78
C THR A 120 -2.39 -16.11 -5.13
N ARG A 121 -2.34 -14.77 -5.14
CA ARG A 121 -1.14 -13.99 -4.81
C ARG A 121 -1.29 -13.11 -3.59
N PHE A 122 -2.51 -12.62 -3.37
CA PHE A 122 -2.84 -11.79 -2.22
C PHE A 122 -4.32 -11.90 -1.91
N HIS A 123 -4.66 -11.73 -0.64
CA HIS A 123 -6.06 -11.64 -0.21
C HIS A 123 -6.64 -10.30 -0.64
N LYS A 124 -7.82 -10.36 -1.24
CA LYS A 124 -8.54 -9.20 -1.75
C LYS A 124 -9.59 -8.75 -0.76
N TYR A 125 -9.68 -7.45 -0.53
CA TYR A 125 -10.68 -6.84 0.35
C TYR A 125 -11.38 -5.66 -0.34
N ASP A 126 -12.64 -5.44 0.01
CA ASP A 126 -13.30 -4.15 -0.11
C ASP A 126 -13.15 -3.40 1.22
N ILE A 127 -12.51 -2.23 1.16
CA ILE A 127 -12.52 -1.25 2.24
C ILE A 127 -13.57 -0.21 1.88
N LEU A 128 -14.65 -0.20 2.64
CA LEU A 128 -15.78 0.69 2.40
C LEU A 128 -15.89 1.69 3.53
N TYR A 129 -16.28 2.92 3.22
CA TYR A 129 -16.53 3.93 4.24
C TYR A 129 -17.76 4.78 3.91
N ARG A 130 -18.40 5.32 4.96
CA ARG A 130 -19.49 6.29 4.86
C ARG A 130 -19.64 7.08 6.16
N GLU A 131 -20.33 8.21 6.10
CA GLU A 131 -20.88 8.84 7.30
C GLU A 131 -22.06 7.99 7.84
N PRO A 132 -22.24 7.85 9.16
CA PRO A 132 -23.31 7.05 9.79
C PRO A 132 -24.72 7.64 9.62
N THR A 133 -24.91 8.57 8.68
CA THR A 133 -26.21 9.20 8.43
C THR A 133 -27.09 8.25 7.59
N PRO A 134 -28.37 8.03 7.98
CA PRO A 134 -29.29 7.22 7.20
C PRO A 134 -29.34 7.65 5.72
N GLY A 135 -29.32 6.67 4.81
CA GLY A 135 -29.38 6.90 3.37
C GLY A 135 -28.06 7.29 2.69
N ARG A 136 -26.96 7.49 3.43
CA ARG A 136 -25.63 7.70 2.81
C ARG A 136 -25.10 6.38 2.20
N PRO A 137 -24.71 6.38 0.91
CA PRO A 137 -24.17 5.19 0.27
C PRO A 137 -22.76 4.88 0.79
N TRP A 138 -22.39 3.61 0.71
CA TRP A 138 -21.02 3.18 0.94
C TRP A 138 -20.13 3.59 -0.24
N VAL A 139 -18.98 4.18 0.07
CA VAL A 139 -17.92 4.51 -0.88
C VAL A 139 -16.82 3.45 -0.78
N ASN A 140 -16.28 3.02 -1.91
CA ASN A 140 -15.13 2.12 -1.93
C ASN A 140 -13.83 2.93 -1.88
N HIS A 141 -12.88 2.51 -1.03
CA HIS A 141 -11.57 3.14 -0.91
C HIS A 141 -10.80 3.23 -2.23
N CYS A 142 -10.87 2.17 -3.04
CA CYS A 142 -10.17 2.07 -4.31
C CYS A 142 -11.04 2.38 -5.52
N ASP A 143 -12.33 2.69 -5.31
CA ASP A 143 -13.24 3.02 -6.42
C ASP A 143 -14.30 4.07 -6.00
N PRO A 144 -14.14 5.34 -6.42
CA PRO A 144 -15.09 6.39 -6.06
C PRO A 144 -16.48 6.21 -6.69
N ARG A 145 -16.64 5.31 -7.67
CA ARG A 145 -17.94 5.04 -8.31
C ARG A 145 -18.91 4.31 -7.37
N GLY A 146 -18.42 3.75 -6.27
CA GLY A 146 -19.25 3.19 -5.19
C GLY A 146 -18.91 1.74 -4.84
N ALA A 147 -19.50 1.26 -3.74
CA ALA A 147 -19.22 -0.06 -3.17
C ALA A 147 -19.48 -1.25 -4.10
N GLU A 148 -20.44 -1.13 -5.04
CA GLU A 148 -20.85 -2.23 -5.94
C GLU A 148 -20.50 -1.98 -7.41
N ALA A 149 -19.59 -1.04 -7.70
CA ALA A 149 -19.19 -0.74 -9.08
C ALA A 149 -18.61 -1.99 -9.77
N PRO A 150 -19.04 -2.33 -11.00
CA PRO A 150 -18.45 -3.43 -11.76
C PRO A 150 -16.96 -3.21 -12.03
N GLY A 151 -16.15 -4.26 -11.85
CA GLY A 151 -14.71 -4.21 -12.08
C GLY A 151 -13.95 -3.26 -11.14
N ARG A 152 -14.51 -2.97 -9.96
CA ARG A 152 -13.85 -2.16 -8.93
C ARG A 152 -12.54 -2.80 -8.44
N ASP A 153 -11.55 -1.97 -8.17
CA ASP A 153 -10.25 -2.43 -7.65
C ASP A 153 -10.39 -3.01 -6.25
N ALA A 154 -9.72 -4.13 -5.99
CA ALA A 154 -9.58 -4.63 -4.62
C ALA A 154 -8.53 -3.85 -3.83
N THR A 155 -8.60 -3.94 -2.50
CA THR A 155 -7.55 -3.52 -1.57
C THR A 155 -6.77 -4.74 -1.08
N ALA A 156 -5.46 -4.59 -0.88
CA ALA A 156 -4.61 -5.54 -0.16
C ALA A 156 -3.89 -4.86 1.01
N PHE A 157 -3.48 -5.66 1.98
CA PHE A 157 -2.77 -5.23 3.18
C PHE A 157 -1.31 -5.70 3.16
N LEU A 158 -0.42 -4.85 3.64
CA LEU A 158 1.01 -5.09 3.74
C LEU A 158 1.46 -4.83 5.18
N PRO A 159 1.51 -5.89 6.02
CA PRO A 159 1.88 -5.77 7.42
C PRO A 159 3.38 -5.48 7.57
N GLY A 160 3.73 -4.83 8.67
CA GLY A 160 5.11 -4.49 9.02
C GLY A 160 5.75 -3.43 8.14
N LEU A 161 4.99 -2.77 7.26
CA LEU A 161 5.53 -1.81 6.31
C LEU A 161 4.80 -0.47 6.40
N ARG A 162 5.61 0.58 6.41
CA ARG A 162 5.17 1.95 6.17
C ARG A 162 5.67 2.37 4.79
N ILE A 163 4.73 2.56 3.87
CA ILE A 163 5.02 3.04 2.51
C ILE A 163 4.54 4.49 2.40
N ASN A 164 5.44 5.38 2.02
CA ASN A 164 5.10 6.78 1.78
C ASN A 164 4.34 6.91 0.46
N SER A 165 3.11 7.43 0.50
CA SER A 165 2.23 7.53 -0.68
C SER A 165 2.72 8.50 -1.76
N VAL A 166 3.64 9.41 -1.43
CA VAL A 166 4.14 10.44 -2.35
C VAL A 166 5.41 9.97 -3.05
N ASN A 167 6.40 9.49 -2.31
CA ASN A 167 7.69 9.10 -2.87
C ASN A 167 7.91 7.58 -2.94
N ALA A 168 6.94 6.77 -2.49
CA ALA A 168 7.03 5.30 -2.45
C ALA A 168 8.23 4.74 -1.65
N ALA A 169 8.82 5.53 -0.75
CA ALA A 169 9.81 5.04 0.20
C ALA A 169 9.19 3.95 1.07
N VAL A 170 9.89 2.82 1.20
CA VAL A 170 9.49 1.65 1.98
C VAL A 170 10.32 1.60 3.25
N GLU A 171 9.64 1.56 4.40
CA GLU A 171 10.26 1.41 5.72
C GLU A 171 9.65 0.20 6.42
N HIS A 172 10.50 -0.69 6.95
CA HIS A 172 10.04 -1.81 7.77
C HIS A 172 9.77 -1.33 9.19
N VAL A 173 8.49 -1.25 9.54
CA VAL A 173 8.00 -0.83 10.85
C VAL A 173 6.96 -1.87 11.30
N PRO A 174 7.34 -2.85 12.16
CA PRO A 174 6.47 -3.97 12.53
C PRO A 174 5.07 -3.59 13.02
N ALA A 175 4.92 -2.40 13.61
CA ALA A 175 3.65 -1.88 14.13
C ALA A 175 2.73 -1.24 13.07
N TRP A 176 3.16 -1.16 11.81
CA TRP A 176 2.41 -0.52 10.72
C TRP A 176 1.84 -1.54 9.75
N THR A 177 0.67 -1.26 9.22
CA THR A 177 0.09 -2.01 8.10
C THR A 177 -0.29 -1.02 7.02
N THR A 178 0.28 -1.17 5.82
CA THR A 178 -0.04 -0.36 4.66
C THR A 178 -1.19 -0.97 3.88
N LEU A 179 -2.11 -0.14 3.40
CA LEU A 179 -3.17 -0.50 2.46
C LEU A 179 -2.76 -0.09 1.04
N GLY A 180 -3.11 -0.90 0.04
CA GLY A 180 -2.92 -0.54 -1.36
C GLY A 180 -4.06 -1.02 -2.23
N CYS A 181 -4.36 -0.25 -3.29
CA CYS A 181 -5.32 -0.65 -4.33
C CYS A 181 -4.67 -1.54 -5.38
N GLU A 182 -5.43 -2.47 -5.94
CA GLU A 182 -5.01 -3.46 -6.94
C GLU A 182 -4.33 -2.83 -8.16
N SER A 183 -4.89 -1.76 -8.71
CA SER A 183 -4.28 -1.01 -9.82
C SER A 183 -3.06 -0.18 -9.42
N GLY A 184 -2.87 0.06 -8.11
CA GLY A 184 -1.78 0.84 -7.56
C GLY A 184 -0.45 0.09 -7.57
N ALA A 185 0.65 0.83 -7.46
CA ALA A 185 2.00 0.27 -7.55
C ALA A 185 2.28 -0.80 -6.48
N ILE A 186 1.78 -0.58 -5.25
CA ILE A 186 1.97 -1.48 -4.11
C ILE A 186 1.46 -2.89 -4.45
N VAL A 187 0.18 -3.01 -4.79
CA VAL A 187 -0.44 -4.32 -5.03
C VAL A 187 0.01 -4.89 -6.37
N THR A 188 0.21 -4.07 -7.41
CA THR A 188 0.80 -4.54 -8.67
C THR A 188 2.19 -5.15 -8.47
N CYS A 189 3.03 -4.60 -7.60
CA CYS A 189 4.35 -5.17 -7.33
C CYS A 189 4.28 -6.49 -6.56
N LEU A 190 3.33 -6.64 -5.63
CA LEU A 190 3.03 -7.94 -5.02
C LEU A 190 2.54 -8.95 -6.07
N ASP A 191 1.66 -8.50 -6.96
CA ASP A 191 1.12 -9.30 -8.08
C ASP A 191 2.22 -9.82 -9.01
N TRP A 192 3.24 -8.98 -9.22
CA TRP A 192 4.45 -9.31 -9.98
C TRP A 192 5.44 -10.20 -9.21
N GLY A 193 5.15 -10.60 -7.98
CA GLY A 193 5.99 -11.50 -7.19
C GLY A 193 7.06 -10.80 -6.35
N TYR A 194 7.09 -9.46 -6.30
CA TYR A 194 8.05 -8.71 -5.50
C TYR A 194 7.60 -8.53 -4.05
N ALA A 195 7.14 -9.60 -3.41
CA ALA A 195 6.81 -9.55 -2.00
C ALA A 195 8.07 -9.20 -1.18
N PRO A 196 8.01 -8.21 -0.25
CA PRO A 196 9.15 -7.76 0.55
C PRO A 196 9.54 -8.74 1.68
N TRP A 197 8.84 -9.86 1.79
CA TRP A 197 9.14 -10.96 2.69
C TRP A 197 9.67 -12.17 1.91
N ASN A 198 10.39 -13.04 2.61
CA ASN A 198 10.75 -14.34 2.08
C ASN A 198 9.46 -15.20 1.92
N PRO A 199 9.22 -15.82 0.76
CA PRO A 199 7.96 -16.52 0.48
C PRO A 199 7.75 -17.77 1.32
N ASP A 200 8.83 -18.40 1.81
CA ASP A 200 8.77 -19.63 2.60
C ASP A 200 8.50 -19.36 4.09
N THR A 201 8.97 -18.22 4.59
CA THR A 201 8.90 -17.87 6.02
C THR A 201 7.94 -16.74 6.35
N GLY A 202 7.52 -15.95 5.35
CA GLY A 202 6.68 -14.76 5.55
C GLY A 202 7.38 -13.61 6.26
N VAL A 203 8.67 -13.74 6.61
CA VAL A 203 9.44 -12.73 7.35
C VAL A 203 10.04 -11.69 6.40
N TYR A 204 10.00 -10.42 6.80
CA TYR A 204 10.62 -9.33 6.05
C TYR A 204 12.10 -9.64 5.73
N ASN A 205 12.49 -9.38 4.49
CA ASN A 205 13.84 -9.58 4.01
C ASN A 205 14.34 -8.30 3.35
N GLY A 206 15.51 -7.78 3.78
CA GLY A 206 16.02 -6.50 3.28
C GLY A 206 16.29 -6.45 1.78
N LEU A 207 16.73 -7.57 1.18
CA LEU A 207 16.94 -7.69 -0.26
C LEU A 207 15.61 -7.66 -1.00
N HIS A 208 14.62 -8.42 -0.55
CA HIS A 208 13.27 -8.40 -1.12
C HIS A 208 12.62 -7.02 -0.98
N GLY A 209 12.76 -6.37 0.18
CA GLY A 209 12.32 -5.01 0.43
C GLY A 209 12.95 -3.99 -0.53
N HIS A 210 14.25 -4.14 -0.84
CA HIS A 210 14.93 -3.29 -1.82
C HIS A 210 14.38 -3.49 -3.24
N VAL A 211 14.20 -4.73 -3.68
CA VAL A 211 13.62 -5.01 -5.02
C VAL A 211 12.16 -4.57 -5.09
N PHE A 212 11.38 -4.74 -4.02
CA PHE A 212 10.03 -4.22 -3.92
C PHE A 212 10.00 -2.70 -4.04
N GLY A 213 10.86 -1.99 -3.30
CA GLY A 213 10.99 -0.53 -3.42
C GLY A 213 11.37 -0.09 -4.83
N ALA A 214 12.32 -0.79 -5.48
CA ALA A 214 12.66 -0.55 -6.87
C ALA A 214 11.47 -0.80 -7.82
N CYS A 215 10.69 -1.86 -7.59
CA CYS A 215 9.47 -2.14 -8.33
C CYS A 215 8.45 -1.00 -8.19
N LEU A 216 8.27 -0.43 -6.99
CA LEU A 216 7.34 0.69 -6.81
C LEU A 216 7.73 1.89 -7.68
N GLN A 217 9.01 2.26 -7.72
CA GLN A 217 9.48 3.35 -8.57
C GLN A 217 9.36 2.99 -10.05
N ALA A 218 9.74 1.77 -10.40
CA ALA A 218 9.66 1.27 -11.76
C ALA A 218 8.22 1.28 -12.27
N LYS A 219 7.24 0.78 -11.52
CA LYS A 219 5.83 0.77 -11.92
C LYS A 219 5.29 2.18 -12.16
N ARG A 220 5.69 3.13 -11.30
CA ARG A 220 5.35 4.56 -11.41
C ARG A 220 6.12 5.29 -12.52
N ALA A 221 7.17 4.68 -13.07
CA ALA A 221 8.18 5.37 -13.86
C ALA A 221 8.69 6.64 -13.14
N ALA A 222 8.90 6.56 -11.84
CA ALA A 222 9.36 7.69 -11.02
C ALA A 222 10.89 7.82 -11.14
N TYR A 223 11.36 8.22 -12.33
CA TYR A 223 12.78 8.21 -12.66
C TYR A 223 13.61 9.06 -11.69
N PHE A 224 13.07 10.18 -11.21
CA PHE A 224 13.84 11.24 -10.56
C PHE A 224 13.50 11.46 -9.08
N VAL A 225 12.86 10.48 -8.43
CA VAL A 225 12.42 10.64 -7.03
C VAL A 225 13.58 10.92 -6.07
N GLY A 226 14.76 10.33 -6.30
CA GLY A 226 15.99 10.61 -5.54
C GLY A 226 16.57 12.01 -5.76
N HIS A 227 16.11 12.71 -6.80
CA HIS A 227 16.47 14.09 -7.14
C HIS A 227 15.38 15.09 -6.73
N GLY A 228 14.33 14.63 -6.02
CA GLY A 228 13.26 15.47 -5.50
C GLY A 228 12.04 15.62 -6.40
N ASP A 229 12.06 15.05 -7.61
CA ASP A 229 10.90 15.03 -8.50
C ASP A 229 10.03 13.78 -8.24
N LEU A 230 8.84 14.04 -7.68
CA LEU A 230 7.89 13.02 -7.22
C LEU A 230 6.92 12.57 -8.33
N THR A 231 7.11 13.08 -9.56
CA THR A 231 6.24 12.84 -10.71
C THR A 231 6.30 11.38 -11.16
N SER A 232 5.12 10.86 -11.52
CA SER A 232 4.97 9.54 -12.12
C SER A 232 4.92 9.69 -13.65
N TYR A 233 5.93 9.19 -14.36
CA TYR A 233 6.04 9.30 -15.82
C TYR A 233 5.43 8.10 -16.56
N THR A 234 4.29 7.62 -16.06
CA THR A 234 3.59 6.44 -16.59
C THR A 234 2.10 6.74 -16.76
N ARG A 235 1.37 5.83 -17.39
CA ARG A 235 -0.10 5.87 -17.46
C ARG A 235 -0.70 4.56 -16.96
N ASN A 236 -1.92 4.62 -16.45
CA ASN A 236 -2.68 3.41 -16.12
C ASN A 236 -2.77 2.50 -17.36
N GLY A 237 -2.64 1.19 -17.15
CA GLY A 237 -2.62 0.20 -18.23
C GLY A 237 -1.29 0.07 -18.98
N THR A 238 -0.28 0.92 -18.72
CA THR A 238 1.04 0.78 -19.38
C THR A 238 1.68 -0.57 -19.03
N ARG A 239 1.92 -1.37 -20.07
CA ARG A 239 2.58 -2.67 -19.97
C ARG A 239 4.10 -2.50 -20.00
N ILE A 240 4.80 -3.30 -19.21
CA ILE A 240 6.27 -3.27 -19.13
C ILE A 240 6.84 -4.68 -19.03
N ASP A 241 7.96 -4.89 -19.71
CA ASP A 241 8.83 -6.03 -19.45
C ASP A 241 9.73 -5.71 -18.27
N LYS A 242 10.05 -6.74 -17.49
CA LYS A 242 10.82 -6.61 -16.25
C LYS A 242 11.83 -7.75 -16.12
N ARG A 243 12.98 -7.40 -15.56
CA ARG A 243 14.04 -8.29 -15.12
C ARG A 243 14.47 -7.83 -13.73
N ASP A 244 14.98 -8.72 -12.91
CA ASP A 244 15.58 -8.36 -11.63
C ASP A 244 16.81 -9.23 -11.37
N GLU A 245 17.78 -8.70 -10.63
CA GLU A 245 19.10 -9.32 -10.43
C GLU A 245 19.00 -10.75 -9.88
N PHE A 246 17.95 -11.04 -9.12
CA PHE A 246 17.77 -12.26 -8.36
C PHE A 246 16.75 -13.22 -8.98
N GLY A 247 16.04 -12.81 -10.04
CA GLY A 247 14.94 -13.58 -10.62
C GLY A 247 13.76 -13.81 -9.68
N LEU A 248 13.49 -12.86 -8.76
CA LEU A 248 12.39 -12.95 -7.78
C LEU A 248 11.03 -12.74 -8.44
N GLY A 249 10.98 -11.86 -9.44
CA GLY A 249 9.73 -11.49 -10.09
C GLY A 249 9.12 -12.66 -10.85
N ARG A 250 7.80 -12.74 -10.84
CA ARG A 250 7.06 -13.65 -11.69
C ARG A 250 7.38 -13.34 -13.16
N SER A 251 7.79 -14.37 -13.88
CA SER A 251 8.21 -14.27 -15.29
C SER A 251 9.37 -13.28 -15.51
N ALA A 252 10.04 -12.88 -14.43
CA ALA A 252 11.31 -12.18 -14.49
C ALA A 252 12.44 -13.20 -14.36
N ASN A 253 13.59 -12.83 -14.92
CA ASN A 253 14.85 -13.50 -14.71
C ASN A 253 15.94 -12.42 -14.59
N ASN A 254 17.19 -12.83 -14.41
CA ASN A 254 18.32 -11.91 -14.23
C ASN A 254 19.04 -11.53 -15.53
N GLN A 255 18.54 -11.95 -16.69
CA GLN A 255 19.15 -11.68 -17.99
C GLN A 255 18.64 -10.35 -18.55
N ILE A 256 19.27 -9.23 -18.16
CA ILE A 256 18.90 -7.90 -18.69
C ILE A 256 18.98 -7.86 -20.22
N ALA A 257 19.93 -8.59 -20.81
CA ALA A 257 20.12 -8.67 -22.27
C ALA A 257 18.91 -9.26 -23.02
N GLU A 258 17.99 -9.95 -22.35
CA GLU A 258 16.74 -10.42 -22.95
C GLU A 258 15.69 -9.32 -23.11
N LEU A 259 15.87 -8.16 -22.47
CA LEU A 259 15.02 -7.00 -22.75
C LEU A 259 15.32 -6.51 -24.16
N ARG A 260 14.29 -6.39 -25.00
CA ARG A 260 14.40 -5.82 -26.36
C ARG A 260 15.07 -4.45 -26.34
N ALA A 261 14.68 -3.63 -25.35
CA ALA A 261 15.24 -2.33 -25.11
C ALA A 261 15.23 -2.05 -23.60
N LEU A 262 16.39 -1.74 -23.04
CA LEU A 262 16.47 -1.28 -21.66
C LEU A 262 15.94 0.14 -21.59
N GLU A 263 14.88 0.34 -20.83
CA GLU A 263 14.37 1.66 -20.46
C GLU A 263 15.21 2.24 -19.32
N ALA A 264 15.30 1.53 -18.19
CA ALA A 264 15.96 2.01 -16.99
C ALA A 264 16.35 0.88 -16.06
N LEU A 265 17.37 1.15 -15.23
CA LEU A 265 17.66 0.38 -14.02
C LEU A 265 17.15 1.14 -12.80
N TRP A 266 16.53 0.42 -11.88
CA TRP A 266 15.75 0.98 -10.79
C TRP A 266 16.32 0.59 -9.42
N SER A 267 16.35 1.57 -8.53
CA SER A 267 16.53 1.42 -7.09
C SER A 267 15.28 1.97 -6.36
N PRO A 268 15.17 1.77 -5.04
CA PRO A 268 14.13 2.43 -4.24
C PRO A 268 14.16 3.97 -4.32
N GLN A 269 15.29 4.55 -4.76
CA GLN A 269 15.48 5.99 -4.92
C GLN A 269 15.25 6.49 -6.36
N GLY A 270 14.71 5.66 -7.25
CA GLY A 270 14.39 6.04 -8.63
C GLY A 270 15.28 5.34 -9.65
N ALA A 271 15.43 5.95 -10.82
CA ALA A 271 16.28 5.41 -11.86
C ALA A 271 17.76 5.65 -11.52
N VAL A 272 18.55 4.57 -11.51
CA VAL A 272 20.01 4.64 -11.44
C VAL A 272 20.58 5.04 -12.79
N CYS A 273 19.92 4.61 -13.87
CA CYS A 273 20.19 5.06 -15.23
C CYS A 273 18.88 5.03 -16.04
N LEU A 274 18.82 5.84 -17.11
CA LEU A 274 17.64 5.99 -17.96
C LEU A 274 18.05 6.17 -19.43
N ASN A 275 17.55 5.30 -20.31
CA ASN A 275 17.59 5.47 -21.75
C ASN A 275 16.30 6.15 -22.21
N VAL A 276 16.36 7.47 -22.40
CA VAL A 276 15.21 8.35 -22.70
C VAL A 276 14.46 7.92 -23.97
N GLU A 277 15.19 7.36 -24.94
CA GLU A 277 14.67 6.87 -26.21
C GLU A 277 13.83 5.59 -26.08
N ASN A 278 14.02 4.83 -25.00
CA ASN A 278 13.33 3.56 -24.75
C ASN A 278 12.19 3.67 -23.72
N ARG A 279 11.78 4.89 -23.37
CA ARG A 279 10.72 5.12 -22.38
C ARG A 279 9.40 4.51 -22.83
N ARG A 280 8.71 3.92 -21.86
CA ARG A 280 7.39 3.29 -22.06
C ARG A 280 6.28 4.27 -22.47
N VAL A 281 6.43 5.56 -22.18
CA VAL A 281 5.51 6.63 -22.63
C VAL A 281 6.32 7.80 -23.20
N PRO A 282 6.61 7.81 -24.52
CA PRO A 282 7.46 8.84 -25.13
C PRO A 282 6.84 10.25 -25.08
N GLY A 283 5.50 10.34 -25.08
CA GLY A 283 4.76 11.61 -25.11
C GLY A 283 4.67 12.36 -23.79
N ILE A 284 5.24 11.87 -22.68
CA ILE A 284 5.36 12.64 -21.45
C ILE A 284 6.69 13.39 -21.48
N THR A 285 6.64 14.72 -21.33
CA THR A 285 7.82 15.59 -21.29
C THR A 285 8.64 15.30 -20.03
N LEU A 286 9.96 15.19 -20.19
CA LEU A 286 10.89 15.08 -19.08
C LEU A 286 11.44 16.47 -18.70
N PRO A 287 11.90 16.65 -17.46
CA PRO A 287 12.66 17.82 -17.07
C PRO A 287 13.97 17.92 -17.86
N ASP A 288 14.42 19.16 -18.09
CA ASP A 288 15.67 19.43 -18.78
C ASP A 288 16.86 18.75 -18.07
N GLY A 289 17.76 18.18 -18.88
CA GLY A 289 18.93 17.47 -18.38
C GLY A 289 18.63 16.24 -17.51
N VAL A 290 17.37 15.75 -17.50
CA VAL A 290 16.91 14.54 -16.78
C VAL A 290 17.39 14.47 -15.32
N HIS A 291 17.49 15.63 -14.67
CA HIS A 291 18.03 15.79 -13.32
C HIS A 291 19.41 15.13 -13.08
N GLY A 292 20.20 14.92 -14.13
CA GLY A 292 21.52 14.29 -14.04
C GLY A 292 21.50 12.76 -13.92
N VAL A 293 20.36 12.09 -14.14
CA VAL A 293 20.34 10.62 -14.26
C VAL A 293 21.07 10.22 -15.54
N PRO A 294 22.13 9.40 -15.47
CA PRO A 294 22.92 9.04 -16.63
C PRO A 294 22.20 8.05 -17.56
N PRO A 295 22.60 7.95 -18.85
CA PRO A 295 22.15 6.86 -19.72
C PRO A 295 22.64 5.51 -19.19
N CYS A 296 21.94 4.44 -19.53
CA CYS A 296 22.36 3.09 -19.14
C CYS A 296 23.48 2.58 -20.05
N ASP A 297 24.37 1.77 -19.46
CA ASP A 297 25.50 1.17 -20.17
C ASP A 297 25.06 0.26 -21.33
N LYS A 298 25.96 0.12 -22.30
CA LYS A 298 25.86 -0.80 -23.44
C LYS A 298 27.13 -1.67 -23.46
N PRO A 299 27.08 -2.95 -23.03
CA PRO A 299 25.90 -3.74 -22.66
C PRO A 299 25.34 -3.38 -21.27
N PRO A 300 24.03 -3.62 -21.03
CA PRO A 300 23.43 -3.35 -19.74
C PRO A 300 23.86 -4.38 -18.69
N THR A 301 24.22 -3.91 -17.50
CA THR A 301 24.61 -4.76 -16.38
C THR A 301 23.92 -4.32 -15.09
N TRP A 302 23.77 -5.25 -14.14
CA TRP A 302 23.28 -4.90 -12.80
C TRP A 302 24.29 -4.00 -12.10
N THR A 303 23.79 -3.06 -11.32
CA THR A 303 24.64 -2.20 -10.48
C THR A 303 24.42 -2.53 -9.00
N PRO A 304 25.29 -2.06 -8.09
CA PRO A 304 25.09 -2.28 -6.65
C PRO A 304 23.73 -1.77 -6.14
N THR A 305 23.15 -0.74 -6.77
CA THR A 305 21.88 -0.12 -6.35
C THR A 305 20.71 -0.44 -7.29
N GLY A 306 20.97 -0.67 -8.57
CA GLY A 306 19.98 -0.97 -9.60
C GLY A 306 19.69 -2.45 -9.65
N LYS A 307 18.56 -2.86 -9.05
CA LYS A 307 18.19 -4.28 -8.86
C LYS A 307 17.00 -4.75 -9.69
N LEU A 308 16.33 -3.81 -10.35
CA LEU A 308 15.22 -4.10 -11.25
C LEU A 308 15.41 -3.33 -12.56
N ALA A 309 15.19 -3.98 -13.68
CA ALA A 309 15.30 -3.40 -15.01
C ALA A 309 13.94 -3.44 -15.68
N THR A 310 13.59 -2.39 -16.43
CA THR A 310 12.38 -2.39 -17.24
C THR A 310 12.66 -2.13 -18.71
N GLY A 311 11.73 -2.55 -19.55
CA GLY A 311 11.68 -2.22 -20.96
C GLY A 311 10.23 -2.13 -21.46
N PRO A 312 9.99 -1.48 -22.60
CA PRO A 312 8.67 -1.47 -23.22
C PRO A 312 8.29 -2.87 -23.72
N LEU A 313 7.05 -3.29 -23.43
CA LEU A 313 6.51 -4.59 -23.85
C LEU A 313 6.33 -4.65 -25.38
N THR A 314 6.44 -5.85 -25.97
CA THR A 314 6.30 -6.04 -27.43
C THR A 314 5.22 -7.10 -27.77
N PRO A 315 4.33 -6.85 -28.76
CA PRO A 315 4.10 -5.55 -29.38
C PRO A 315 3.48 -4.54 -28.38
N ALA A 316 3.63 -3.26 -28.69
CA ALA A 316 2.88 -2.21 -27.99
C ALA A 316 1.38 -2.56 -28.01
N PRO A 317 0.59 -2.18 -26.99
CA PRO A 317 -0.87 -2.31 -27.09
C PRO A 317 -1.34 -1.62 -28.36
N ASP A 318 -2.21 -2.29 -29.11
CA ASP A 318 -3.03 -1.66 -30.14
C ASP A 318 -3.85 -0.49 -29.55
#